data_AF-A0A2G8PAA6-F1
#
_entry.id   AF-A0A2G8PAA6-F1
#
_cell.length_a   1.000
_cell.length_b   1.000
_cell.length_c   1.000
_cell.angle_alpha   90.00
_cell.angle_beta   90.00
_cell.angle_gamma   90.00
#
_symmetry.space_group_name_H-M   'P 1'
#
loop_
_entity.id
_entity.type
_entity.pdbx_description
1 polymer ?
#
loop_
_entity_poly.entity_id
_entity_poly.type
_entity_poly.pdbx_seq_one_letter_code
_entity_poly.pdbx_strand_id
1 'polypeptide(L)'
;MTDPNAIRVTFLGTSSGMPTRQRNVSGVAVQFPQRSEWWLFDCGEGTQHQLLRLDELRPSQLRRIFITHMHGDHIYGLPGLLASCGLGSTPQHIDIYGPPGLEEYLKTVLRYSEIRIPYSFRVHTVETGLILQDPEYWVFCAPLDHRVPAFGYRVVEQDRPGTFDVAKAQADGIPPGPLYGQLKAGQSILWQGRWFHGRDYVGAPIPGRKFSYCTDTIFCRNAVDLSRAADLVIHEATYAEADRELAERAKHSTAAMAARVAAEAKAQTLILTHFSPRYTSEGPITLEDLLAEARAIFPNTILARDRMTYEIPRRSPAPLPVGV
;
A
#
# COMPACT_ATOMS: atom_id res chain seq x y z
N MET A 1 11.18 8.67 -16.69
CA MET A 1 10.30 9.79 -16.33
C MET A 1 9.37 9.30 -15.24
N THR A 2 9.34 9.96 -14.10
CA THR A 2 8.42 9.65 -12.99
C THR A 2 7.00 10.08 -13.39
N ASP A 3 6.00 9.22 -13.18
CA ASP A 3 4.61 9.60 -13.44
C ASP A 3 4.10 10.46 -12.25
N PRO A 4 3.84 11.78 -12.45
CA PRO A 4 3.38 12.64 -11.36
C PRO A 4 2.02 12.22 -10.80
N ASN A 5 1.31 11.32 -11.49
CA ASN A 5 0.05 10.77 -11.06
C ASN A 5 0.15 9.35 -10.50
N ALA A 6 1.34 8.79 -10.28
CA ALA A 6 1.51 7.47 -9.67
C ALA A 6 1.32 7.47 -8.15
N ILE A 7 0.88 6.34 -7.59
CA ILE A 7 1.03 6.08 -6.14
C ILE A 7 2.48 5.68 -5.94
N ARG A 8 3.19 6.34 -5.00
CA ARG A 8 4.58 6.04 -4.69
C ARG A 8 4.65 5.23 -3.40
N VAL A 9 5.27 4.06 -3.47
CA VAL A 9 5.50 3.16 -2.33
C VAL A 9 6.99 3.15 -2.00
N THR A 10 7.35 3.68 -0.84
CA THR A 10 8.74 3.80 -0.39
C THR A 10 8.99 2.88 0.79
N PHE A 11 9.93 1.95 0.64
CA PHE A 11 10.31 1.01 1.68
C PHE A 11 11.27 1.68 2.66
N LEU A 12 10.88 1.87 3.91
CA LEU A 12 11.71 2.50 4.95
C LEU A 12 12.61 1.46 5.65
N GLY A 13 12.13 0.23 5.76
CA GLY A 13 12.91 -0.91 6.24
C GLY A 13 12.36 -2.22 5.74
N THR A 14 13.25 -3.19 5.59
CA THR A 14 13.02 -4.44 4.84
C THR A 14 13.60 -5.68 5.53
N SER A 15 14.10 -5.55 6.76
CA SER A 15 14.66 -6.62 7.59
C SER A 15 13.59 -7.22 8.50
N SER A 16 13.67 -8.53 8.74
CA SER A 16 12.84 -9.23 9.72
C SER A 16 13.47 -9.28 11.11
N GLY A 17 12.67 -9.05 12.15
CA GLY A 17 12.99 -9.28 13.57
C GLY A 17 13.95 -8.27 14.18
N MET A 18 15.01 -7.89 13.47
CA MET A 18 16.05 -6.98 13.95
C MET A 18 16.66 -6.16 12.81
N PRO A 19 17.16 -4.94 13.09
CA PRO A 19 17.87 -4.15 12.10
C PRO A 19 19.26 -4.73 11.81
N THR A 20 19.76 -4.47 10.62
CA THR A 20 21.13 -4.75 10.18
C THR A 20 21.81 -3.46 9.75
N ARG A 21 23.10 -3.53 9.41
CA ARG A 21 23.81 -2.38 8.83
C ARG A 21 23.22 -1.91 7.49
N GLN A 22 22.54 -2.80 6.77
CA GLN A 22 22.05 -2.55 5.41
C GLN A 22 20.54 -2.32 5.34
N ARG A 23 19.78 -2.91 6.28
CA ARG A 23 18.31 -2.94 6.28
C ARG A 23 17.77 -2.67 7.67
N ASN A 24 16.89 -1.69 7.80
CA ASN A 24 16.11 -1.45 9.00
C ASN A 24 14.93 -2.44 9.09
N VAL A 25 14.28 -2.51 10.24
CA VAL A 25 13.04 -3.28 10.45
C VAL A 25 11.83 -2.66 9.74
N SER A 26 10.75 -3.42 9.62
CA SER A 26 9.54 -3.16 8.82
C SER A 26 9.00 -1.74 8.90
N GLY A 27 8.79 -1.14 7.73
CA GLY A 27 8.05 0.10 7.55
C GLY A 27 7.97 0.49 6.07
N VAL A 28 6.77 0.84 5.59
CA VAL A 28 6.52 1.23 4.21
C VAL A 28 5.67 2.50 4.17
N ALA A 29 6.17 3.55 3.53
CA ALA A 29 5.43 4.79 3.30
C ALA A 29 4.74 4.76 1.93
N VAL A 30 3.49 5.25 1.87
CA VAL A 30 2.70 5.33 0.64
C VAL A 30 2.23 6.76 0.43
N GLN A 31 2.68 7.38 -0.66
CA GLN A 31 2.26 8.71 -1.09
C GLN A 31 1.23 8.59 -2.21
N PHE A 32 0.14 9.35 -2.08
CA PHE A 32 -0.94 9.34 -3.05
C PHE A 32 -0.83 10.57 -3.96
N PRO A 33 -1.02 10.40 -5.28
CA PRO A 33 -0.98 11.52 -6.21
C PRO A 33 -2.11 12.49 -5.89
N GLN A 34 -1.86 13.79 -6.11
CA GLN A 34 -2.86 14.87 -5.92
C GLN A 34 -3.37 15.01 -4.47
N ARG A 35 -2.80 14.26 -3.52
CA ARG A 35 -3.01 14.45 -2.10
C ARG A 35 -1.76 15.01 -1.44
N SER A 36 -1.96 15.96 -0.55
CA SER A 36 -0.89 16.47 0.33
C SER A 36 -0.73 15.59 1.58
N GLU A 37 -0.84 14.27 1.42
CA GLU A 37 -0.74 13.30 2.51
C GLU A 37 0.01 12.03 2.10
N TRP A 38 0.53 11.32 3.10
CA TRP A 38 1.06 9.98 2.96
C TRP A 38 0.66 9.11 4.15
N TRP A 39 0.65 7.79 3.93
CA TRP A 39 0.29 6.80 4.93
C TRP A 39 1.48 5.88 5.22
N LEU A 40 1.52 5.33 6.43
CA LEU A 40 2.56 4.42 6.88
C LEU A 40 1.98 3.03 7.14
N PHE A 41 2.66 1.98 6.68
CA PHE A 41 2.35 0.58 6.96
C PHE A 41 3.51 -0.01 7.76
N ASP A 42 3.20 -0.43 9.00
CA ASP A 42 4.14 -0.73 10.09
C ASP A 42 5.10 0.42 10.44
N CYS A 43 5.56 0.43 11.67
CA CYS A 43 6.45 1.45 12.22
C CYS A 43 7.47 0.81 13.16
N GLY A 44 8.33 -0.04 12.62
CA GLY A 44 9.44 -0.64 13.34
C GLY A 44 10.40 0.38 13.92
N GLU A 45 11.21 -0.05 14.89
CA GLU A 45 12.26 0.78 15.47
C GLU A 45 13.12 1.45 14.38
N GLY A 46 13.49 2.71 14.58
CA GLY A 46 14.31 3.42 13.61
C GLY A 46 13.55 4.04 12.42
N THR A 47 12.24 3.77 12.25
CA THR A 47 11.44 4.33 11.13
C THR A 47 11.57 5.85 11.00
N GLN A 48 11.50 6.60 12.10
CA GLN A 48 11.70 8.05 12.07
C GLN A 48 13.10 8.47 11.56
N HIS A 49 14.14 7.68 11.82
CA HIS A 49 15.50 7.95 11.34
C HIS A 49 15.63 7.65 9.84
N GLN A 50 14.88 6.68 9.34
CA GLN A 50 14.80 6.39 7.90
C GLN A 50 14.09 7.52 7.16
N LEU A 51 13.03 8.09 7.76
CA LEU A 51 12.32 9.26 7.22
C LEU A 51 13.22 10.49 7.12
N LEU A 52 14.11 10.73 8.09
CA LEU A 52 15.08 11.85 8.04
C LEU A 52 16.04 11.80 6.83
N ARG A 53 16.13 10.65 6.15
CA ARG A 53 16.99 10.46 4.97
C ARG A 53 16.25 10.66 3.65
N LEU A 54 14.98 11.10 3.70
CA LEU A 54 14.09 11.26 2.56
C LEU A 54 13.49 12.68 2.56
N ASP A 55 13.60 13.39 1.45
CA ASP A 55 13.11 14.76 1.33
C ASP A 55 11.60 14.81 1.00
N GLU A 56 11.06 13.73 0.40
CA GLU A 56 9.69 13.72 -0.11
C GLU A 56 8.61 13.43 0.94
N LEU A 57 8.99 12.83 2.08
CA LEU A 57 8.06 12.38 3.13
C LEU A 57 8.05 13.34 4.32
N ARG A 58 7.28 14.43 4.19
CA ARG A 58 7.16 15.42 5.26
C ARG A 58 6.31 14.89 6.43
N PRO A 59 6.80 14.92 7.68
CA PRO A 59 6.03 14.45 8.85
C PRO A 59 4.66 15.14 9.02
N SER A 60 4.52 16.41 8.63
CA SER A 60 3.24 17.14 8.68
C SER A 60 2.15 16.59 7.76
N GLN A 61 2.54 15.77 6.79
CA GLN A 61 1.65 15.14 5.82
C GLN A 61 1.33 13.69 6.19
N LEU A 62 1.88 13.16 7.28
CA LEU A 62 1.48 11.86 7.79
C LEU A 62 0.03 11.95 8.28
N ARG A 63 -0.84 11.11 7.72
CA ARG A 63 -2.27 11.10 8.08
C ARG A 63 -2.76 9.79 8.65
N ARG A 64 -2.22 8.68 8.17
CA ARG A 64 -2.69 7.36 8.57
C ARG A 64 -1.53 6.41 8.79
N ILE A 65 -1.63 5.60 9.83
CA ILE A 65 -0.68 4.53 10.14
C ILE A 65 -1.47 3.23 10.26
N PHE A 66 -1.00 2.16 9.61
CA PHE A 66 -1.60 0.84 9.62
C PHE A 66 -0.58 -0.13 10.20
N ILE A 67 -0.89 -0.75 11.34
CA ILE A 67 -0.02 -1.69 12.06
C ILE A 67 -0.57 -3.09 11.86
N THR A 68 0.24 -3.98 11.28
CA THR A 68 -0.18 -5.35 10.98
C THR A 68 -0.36 -6.20 12.23
N HIS A 69 0.58 -6.12 13.17
CA HIS A 69 0.57 -6.91 14.40
C HIS A 69 1.48 -6.28 15.49
N MET A 70 1.51 -6.88 16.68
CA MET A 70 2.15 -6.30 17.87
C MET A 70 3.62 -6.68 18.10
N HIS A 71 4.32 -7.27 17.12
CA HIS A 71 5.76 -7.51 17.29
C HIS A 71 6.58 -6.21 17.22
N GLY A 72 7.70 -6.19 17.95
CA GLY A 72 8.47 -4.99 18.18
C GLY A 72 9.08 -4.36 16.93
N ASP A 73 9.54 -5.18 16.01
CA ASP A 73 10.05 -4.79 14.70
C ASP A 73 9.00 -4.18 13.77
N HIS A 74 7.72 -4.14 14.19
CA HIS A 74 6.63 -3.46 13.50
C HIS A 74 6.05 -2.27 14.30
N ILE A 75 6.31 -2.13 15.60
CA ILE A 75 5.66 -1.09 16.44
C ILE A 75 6.59 -0.22 17.29
N TYR A 76 7.83 -0.64 17.57
CA TYR A 76 8.69 0.07 18.52
C TYR A 76 9.10 1.47 18.06
N GLY A 77 9.04 1.76 16.75
CA GLY A 77 9.28 3.11 16.23
C GLY A 77 8.10 4.06 16.44
N LEU A 78 6.91 3.56 16.72
CA LEU A 78 5.67 4.33 16.72
C LEU A 78 5.66 5.44 17.80
N PRO A 79 6.00 5.19 19.08
CA PRO A 79 6.02 6.25 20.09
C PRO A 79 6.99 7.39 19.74
N GLY A 80 8.19 7.03 19.26
CA GLY A 80 9.21 8.00 18.87
C GLY A 80 8.80 8.82 17.65
N LEU A 81 8.21 8.17 16.63
CA LEU A 81 7.70 8.86 15.45
C LEU A 81 6.63 9.90 15.82
N LEU A 82 5.64 9.51 16.65
CA LEU A 82 4.58 10.42 17.09
C LEU A 82 5.14 11.61 17.89
N ALA A 83 6.11 11.37 18.78
CA ALA A 83 6.77 12.45 19.51
C ALA A 83 7.49 13.43 18.56
N SER A 84 8.26 12.91 17.61
CA SER A 84 9.03 13.71 16.64
C SER A 84 8.14 14.52 15.70
N CYS A 85 7.00 13.96 15.27
CA CYS A 85 5.97 14.70 14.52
C CYS A 85 5.48 15.94 15.28
N GLY A 86 5.43 15.89 16.62
CA GLY A 86 4.94 17.00 17.45
C GLY A 86 5.95 18.11 17.68
N LEU A 87 7.25 17.80 17.62
CA LEU A 87 8.33 18.77 17.81
C LEU A 87 8.68 19.53 16.52
N GLY A 88 8.36 18.94 15.37
CA GLY A 88 8.63 19.52 14.05
C GLY A 88 7.41 20.17 13.41
N SER A 89 7.14 19.82 12.16
CA SER A 89 5.93 20.25 11.46
C SER A 89 4.74 19.39 11.86
N THR A 90 3.94 19.90 12.81
CA THR A 90 2.84 19.18 13.42
C THR A 90 1.75 18.77 12.42
N PRO A 91 1.44 17.47 12.27
CA PRO A 91 0.25 17.04 11.56
C PRO A 91 -1.00 17.47 12.33
N GLN A 92 -2.08 17.83 11.63
CA GLN A 92 -3.33 18.24 12.30
C GLN A 92 -4.00 17.07 13.05
N HIS A 93 -3.97 15.88 12.44
CA HIS A 93 -4.56 14.65 12.95
C HIS A 93 -3.86 13.43 12.34
N ILE A 94 -3.70 12.36 13.13
CA ILE A 94 -3.25 11.04 12.66
C ILE A 94 -4.25 9.96 13.11
N ASP A 95 -4.77 9.18 12.17
CA ASP A 95 -5.51 7.95 12.47
C ASP A 95 -4.55 6.75 12.46
N ILE A 96 -4.59 5.92 13.50
CA ILE A 96 -3.75 4.73 13.66
C ILE A 96 -4.65 3.51 13.69
N TYR A 97 -4.54 2.64 12.71
CA TYR A 97 -5.29 1.39 12.59
C TYR A 97 -4.38 0.24 13.00
N GLY A 98 -4.83 -0.65 13.88
CA GLY A 98 -4.02 -1.80 14.25
C GLY A 98 -4.76 -2.82 15.11
N PRO A 99 -4.06 -3.89 15.53
CA PRO A 99 -4.64 -4.98 16.30
C PRO A 99 -5.09 -4.53 17.70
N PRO A 100 -5.89 -5.35 18.39
CA PRO A 100 -6.21 -5.14 19.81
C PRO A 100 -4.94 -4.96 20.66
N GLY A 101 -4.98 -4.01 21.60
CA GLY A 101 -3.87 -3.69 22.49
C GLY A 101 -2.97 -2.54 22.04
N LEU A 102 -3.05 -2.11 20.77
CA LEU A 102 -2.23 -0.99 20.26
C LEU A 102 -2.49 0.33 21.00
N GLU A 103 -3.75 0.64 21.30
CA GLU A 103 -4.09 1.86 22.04
C GLU A 103 -3.51 1.85 23.46
N GLU A 104 -3.60 0.73 24.15
CA GLU A 104 -3.08 0.58 25.51
C GLU A 104 -1.55 0.62 25.54
N TYR A 105 -0.90 0.02 24.54
CA TYR A 105 0.54 0.14 24.34
C TYR A 105 0.97 1.61 24.23
N LEU A 106 0.33 2.37 23.35
CA LEU A 106 0.65 3.80 23.17
C LEU A 106 0.37 4.62 24.42
N LYS A 107 -0.79 4.43 25.07
CA LYS A 107 -1.13 5.11 26.33
C LYS A 107 -0.08 4.85 27.40
N THR A 108 0.36 3.60 27.53
CA THR A 108 1.36 3.19 28.51
C THR A 108 2.70 3.86 28.24
N VAL A 109 3.23 3.75 27.01
CA VAL A 109 4.53 4.32 26.67
C VAL A 109 4.51 5.83 26.85
N LEU A 110 3.51 6.53 26.31
CA LEU A 110 3.40 7.99 26.42
C LEU A 110 3.28 8.46 27.87
N ARG A 111 2.55 7.73 28.71
CA ARG A 111 2.40 8.03 30.14
C ARG A 111 3.74 7.94 30.88
N TYR A 112 4.48 6.84 30.70
CA TYR A 112 5.72 6.59 31.44
C TYR A 112 6.93 7.34 30.87
N SER A 113 6.90 7.72 29.60
CA SER A 113 7.94 8.55 28.98
C SER A 113 7.68 10.05 29.11
N GLU A 114 6.59 10.46 29.77
CA GLU A 114 6.15 11.85 29.92
C GLU A 114 6.01 12.63 28.60
N ILE A 115 5.69 11.92 27.51
CA ILE A 115 5.53 12.53 26.19
C ILE A 115 4.13 13.14 26.07
N ARG A 116 4.07 14.41 25.65
CA ARG A 116 2.82 15.09 25.28
C ARG A 116 2.79 15.31 23.78
N ILE A 117 1.78 14.74 23.12
CA ILE A 117 1.57 14.92 21.68
C ILE A 117 0.76 16.21 21.46
N PRO A 118 1.29 17.23 20.75
CA PRO A 118 0.64 18.53 20.61
C PRO A 118 -0.46 18.56 19.52
N TYR A 119 -0.83 17.39 19.01
CA TYR A 119 -1.85 17.22 17.99
C TYR A 119 -2.75 16.02 18.34
N SER A 120 -3.88 15.94 17.65
CA SER A 120 -4.83 14.86 17.87
C SER A 120 -4.40 13.59 17.13
N PHE A 121 -4.50 12.44 17.78
CA PHE A 121 -4.44 11.16 17.09
C PHE A 121 -5.52 10.23 17.64
N ARG A 122 -5.97 9.28 16.83
CA ARG A 122 -6.98 8.30 17.21
C ARG A 122 -6.51 6.90 16.85
N VAL A 123 -6.64 5.98 17.79
CA VAL A 123 -6.38 4.57 17.54
C VAL A 123 -7.70 3.87 17.22
N HIS A 124 -7.71 3.09 16.15
CA HIS A 124 -8.83 2.28 15.69
C HIS A 124 -8.38 0.82 15.73
N THR A 125 -8.98 0.03 16.63
CA THR A 125 -8.81 -1.41 16.63
C THR A 125 -9.47 -1.98 15.37
N VAL A 126 -8.72 -2.70 14.55
CA VAL A 126 -9.23 -3.22 13.28
C VAL A 126 -10.04 -4.50 13.46
N GLU A 127 -11.06 -4.64 12.63
CA GLU A 127 -11.85 -5.85 12.45
C GLU A 127 -11.88 -6.20 10.96
N THR A 128 -12.00 -7.48 10.66
CA THR A 128 -12.05 -7.98 9.27
C THR A 128 -13.10 -7.25 8.44
N GLY A 129 -12.71 -6.76 7.27
CA GLY A 129 -13.59 -6.05 6.35
C GLY A 129 -13.09 -4.65 6.03
N LEU A 130 -14.02 -3.73 5.75
CA LEU A 130 -13.73 -2.34 5.41
C LEU A 130 -13.44 -1.54 6.69
N ILE A 131 -12.21 -1.03 6.83
CA ILE A 131 -11.77 -0.28 8.02
C ILE A 131 -11.62 1.23 7.79
N LEU A 132 -11.47 1.62 6.53
CA LEU A 132 -11.44 3.02 6.11
C LEU A 132 -12.22 3.17 4.82
N GLN A 133 -13.15 4.11 4.82
CA GLN A 133 -13.90 4.53 3.65
C GLN A 133 -13.73 6.04 3.46
N ASP A 134 -12.81 6.42 2.59
CA ASP A 134 -12.59 7.78 2.13
C ASP A 134 -13.18 7.94 0.70
N PRO A 135 -13.62 9.13 0.26
CA PRO A 135 -14.13 9.36 -1.09
C PRO A 135 -13.28 8.79 -2.24
N GLU A 136 -11.95 8.75 -2.10
CA GLU A 136 -11.07 8.23 -3.16
C GLU A 136 -10.45 6.87 -2.85
N TYR A 137 -10.33 6.48 -1.58
CA TYR A 137 -9.61 5.27 -1.18
C TYR A 137 -10.35 4.48 -0.12
N TRP A 138 -10.44 3.18 -0.33
CA TRP A 138 -10.97 2.24 0.66
C TRP A 138 -9.84 1.33 1.15
N VAL A 139 -9.84 1.04 2.45
CA VAL A 139 -8.89 0.09 3.05
C VAL A 139 -9.66 -1.05 3.67
N PHE A 140 -9.31 -2.26 3.24
CA PHE A 140 -9.82 -3.50 3.80
C PHE A 140 -8.72 -4.18 4.60
N CYS A 141 -9.10 -4.90 5.65
CA CYS A 141 -8.19 -5.81 6.34
C CYS A 141 -8.79 -7.21 6.51
N ALA A 142 -7.92 -8.19 6.65
CA ALA A 142 -8.30 -9.57 6.97
C ALA A 142 -7.17 -10.22 7.80
N PRO A 143 -7.49 -11.21 8.65
CA PRO A 143 -6.50 -11.87 9.49
C PRO A 143 -5.54 -12.71 8.63
N LEU A 144 -4.27 -12.70 9.00
CA LEU A 144 -3.21 -13.51 8.44
C LEU A 144 -2.89 -14.69 9.37
N ASP A 145 -2.10 -15.66 8.90
CA ASP A 145 -1.68 -16.82 9.70
C ASP A 145 -0.30 -16.58 10.30
N HIS A 146 -0.30 -16.01 11.51
CA HIS A 146 0.91 -15.68 12.28
C HIS A 146 0.80 -16.11 13.75
N ARG A 147 1.91 -16.01 14.51
CA ARG A 147 1.96 -16.44 15.93
C ARG A 147 1.12 -15.60 16.88
N VAL A 148 0.87 -14.34 16.51
CA VAL A 148 0.01 -13.40 17.22
C VAL A 148 -1.07 -12.90 16.24
N PRO A 149 -2.17 -12.28 16.73
CA PRO A 149 -3.14 -11.64 15.84
C PRO A 149 -2.44 -10.69 14.87
N ALA A 150 -2.53 -11.01 13.57
CA ALA A 150 -1.90 -10.27 12.49
C ALA A 150 -2.89 -10.04 11.36
N PHE A 151 -2.77 -8.89 10.70
CA PHE A 151 -3.69 -8.45 9.67
C PHE A 151 -2.92 -8.03 8.42
N GLY A 152 -3.46 -8.40 7.26
CA GLY A 152 -3.05 -7.87 5.97
C GLY A 152 -3.97 -6.72 5.58
N TYR A 153 -3.45 -5.78 4.80
CA TYR A 153 -4.21 -4.63 4.32
C TYR A 153 -4.30 -4.62 2.80
N ARG A 154 -5.46 -4.22 2.29
CA ARG A 154 -5.68 -3.93 0.87
C ARG A 154 -6.17 -2.50 0.73
N VAL A 155 -5.45 -1.69 -0.05
CA VAL A 155 -5.86 -0.34 -0.41
C VAL A 155 -6.39 -0.34 -1.83
N VAL A 156 -7.58 0.22 -2.00
CA VAL A 156 -8.29 0.31 -3.28
C VAL A 156 -8.60 1.78 -3.55
N GLU A 157 -7.98 2.34 -4.59
CA GLU A 157 -8.45 3.59 -5.19
C GLU A 157 -9.80 3.34 -5.88
N GLN A 158 -10.73 4.27 -5.75
CA GLN A 158 -12.01 4.23 -6.45
C GLN A 158 -11.81 4.41 -7.96
N ASP A 159 -12.64 3.72 -8.73
CA ASP A 159 -12.69 3.86 -10.18
C ASP A 159 -13.06 5.31 -10.54
N ARG A 160 -12.41 5.84 -11.57
CA ARG A 160 -12.76 7.17 -12.10
C ARG A 160 -13.67 7.04 -13.30
N PRO A 161 -14.55 8.03 -13.55
CA PRO A 161 -15.27 8.11 -14.81
C PRO A 161 -14.30 8.05 -16.00
N GLY A 162 -14.76 7.45 -17.10
CA GLY A 162 -13.98 7.37 -18.32
C GLY A 162 -13.64 8.74 -18.91
N THR A 163 -12.69 8.75 -19.86
CA THR A 163 -12.34 9.98 -20.58
C THR A 163 -13.53 10.45 -21.42
N PHE A 164 -13.82 11.75 -21.35
CA PHE A 164 -14.83 12.38 -22.19
C PHE A 164 -14.29 12.59 -23.61
N ASP A 165 -15.01 12.10 -24.61
CA ASP A 165 -14.67 12.23 -26.03
C ASP A 165 -15.05 13.62 -26.54
N VAL A 166 -14.12 14.55 -26.36
CA VAL A 166 -14.25 15.93 -26.85
C VAL A 166 -14.39 15.98 -28.37
N ALA A 167 -13.67 15.11 -29.09
CA ALA A 167 -13.68 15.12 -30.55
C ALA A 167 -15.07 14.74 -31.10
N LYS A 168 -15.69 13.70 -30.51
CA LYS A 168 -17.07 13.32 -30.84
C LYS A 168 -18.07 14.42 -30.49
N ALA A 169 -17.96 15.02 -29.31
CA ALA A 169 -18.86 16.12 -28.91
C ALA A 169 -18.74 17.34 -29.85
N GLN A 170 -17.54 17.65 -30.32
CA GLN A 170 -17.30 18.69 -31.33
C GLN A 170 -17.88 18.30 -32.69
N ALA A 171 -17.71 17.04 -33.12
CA ALA A 171 -18.27 16.53 -34.38
C ALA A 171 -19.80 16.56 -34.40
N ASP A 172 -20.44 16.31 -33.25
CA ASP A 172 -21.90 16.43 -33.07
C ASP A 172 -22.38 17.88 -32.87
N GLY A 173 -21.49 18.87 -32.99
CA GLY A 173 -21.83 20.30 -32.91
C GLY A 173 -22.19 20.79 -31.51
N ILE A 174 -21.80 20.06 -30.47
CA ILE A 174 -22.09 20.43 -29.07
C ILE A 174 -21.00 21.41 -28.60
N PRO A 175 -21.36 22.64 -28.17
CA PRO A 175 -20.38 23.62 -27.74
C PRO A 175 -19.75 23.22 -26.41
N PRO A 176 -18.46 23.55 -26.20
CA PRO A 176 -17.82 23.36 -24.91
C PRO A 176 -18.52 24.20 -23.83
N GLY A 177 -18.56 23.68 -22.60
CA GLY A 177 -19.18 24.36 -21.46
C GLY A 177 -20.07 23.44 -20.63
N PRO A 178 -21.18 23.94 -20.06
CA PRO A 178 -22.04 23.17 -19.16
C PRO A 178 -22.56 21.86 -19.76
N LEU A 179 -22.82 21.83 -21.07
CA LEU A 179 -23.30 20.64 -21.78
C LEU A 179 -22.28 19.50 -21.77
N TYR A 180 -20.97 19.80 -21.85
CA TYR A 180 -19.93 18.79 -21.70
C TYR A 180 -19.90 18.23 -20.28
N GLY A 181 -20.10 19.08 -19.27
CA GLY A 181 -20.20 18.65 -17.88
C GLY A 181 -21.36 17.68 -17.66
N GLN A 182 -22.53 17.97 -18.23
CA GLN A 182 -23.72 17.12 -18.16
C GLN A 182 -23.49 15.77 -18.84
N LEU A 183 -22.98 15.77 -20.08
CA LEU A 183 -22.66 14.54 -20.80
C LEU A 183 -21.56 13.73 -20.09
N LYS A 184 -20.52 14.39 -19.57
CA LYS A 184 -19.45 13.75 -18.79
C LYS A 184 -19.96 13.13 -17.49
N ALA A 185 -20.99 13.71 -16.89
CA ALA A 185 -21.70 13.15 -15.74
C ALA A 185 -22.68 12.01 -16.12
N GLY A 186 -22.71 11.60 -17.39
CA GLY A 186 -23.59 10.54 -17.89
C GLY A 186 -25.03 10.99 -18.17
N GLN A 187 -25.33 12.29 -18.06
CA GLN A 187 -26.68 12.82 -18.29
C GLN A 187 -27.01 12.87 -19.79
N SER A 188 -28.29 12.95 -20.10
CA SER A 188 -28.76 13.17 -21.48
C SER A 188 -29.12 14.64 -21.68
N ILE A 189 -28.74 15.21 -22.83
CA ILE A 189 -29.01 16.60 -23.17
C ILE A 189 -29.82 16.67 -24.47
N LEU A 190 -30.65 17.71 -24.59
CA LEU A 190 -31.29 18.08 -25.85
C LEU A 190 -30.52 19.27 -26.44
N TRP A 191 -29.94 19.09 -27.63
CA TRP A 191 -29.20 20.15 -28.30
C TRP A 191 -29.59 20.20 -29.78
N GLN A 192 -29.97 21.39 -30.27
CA GLN A 192 -30.43 21.61 -31.64
C GLN A 192 -31.53 20.63 -32.11
N GLY A 193 -32.45 20.28 -31.21
CA GLY A 193 -33.56 19.37 -31.51
C GLY A 193 -33.20 17.87 -31.54
N ARG A 194 -31.95 17.50 -31.24
CA ARG A 194 -31.48 16.11 -31.14
C ARG A 194 -31.09 15.77 -29.69
N TRP A 195 -31.45 14.56 -29.27
CA TRP A 195 -31.03 14.01 -27.98
C TRP A 195 -29.63 13.40 -28.08
N PHE A 196 -28.82 13.65 -27.05
CA PHE A 196 -27.48 13.11 -26.88
C PHE A 196 -27.35 12.50 -25.48
N HIS A 197 -26.77 11.31 -25.38
CA HIS A 197 -26.67 10.58 -24.11
C HIS A 197 -25.21 10.50 -23.66
N GLY A 198 -24.93 10.89 -22.41
CA GLY A 198 -23.56 10.94 -21.88
C GLY A 198 -22.76 9.64 -22.01
N ARG A 199 -23.43 8.48 -21.92
CA ARG A 199 -22.81 7.16 -22.15
C ARG A 199 -22.15 7.00 -23.52
N ASP A 200 -22.59 7.78 -24.51
CA ASP A 200 -22.03 7.75 -25.86
C ASP A 200 -20.77 8.62 -25.99
N TYR A 201 -20.47 9.46 -24.99
CA TYR A 201 -19.35 10.40 -24.98
C TYR A 201 -18.34 10.13 -23.86
N VAL A 202 -18.60 9.16 -23.00
CA VAL A 202 -17.70 8.80 -21.88
C VAL A 202 -17.20 7.39 -22.12
N GLY A 203 -15.88 7.22 -22.16
CA GLY A 203 -15.26 5.90 -22.29
C GLY A 203 -15.52 4.98 -21.09
N ALA A 204 -14.99 3.76 -21.14
CA ALA A 204 -15.09 2.83 -20.01
C ALA A 204 -14.49 3.46 -18.72
N PRO A 205 -15.03 3.13 -17.54
CA PRO A 205 -14.46 3.55 -16.27
C PRO A 205 -12.98 3.20 -16.19
N ILE A 206 -12.17 4.14 -15.67
CA ILE A 206 -10.74 3.93 -15.48
C ILE A 206 -10.58 3.21 -14.14
N PRO A 207 -10.12 1.94 -14.12
CA PRO A 207 -10.03 1.19 -12.88
C PRO A 207 -9.06 1.87 -11.92
N GLY A 208 -9.46 1.98 -10.66
CA GLY A 208 -8.60 2.47 -9.60
C GLY A 208 -7.48 1.48 -9.29
N ARG A 209 -6.34 2.03 -8.86
CA ARG A 209 -5.17 1.23 -8.47
C ARG A 209 -5.39 0.51 -7.16
N LYS A 210 -4.77 -0.65 -7.03
CA LYS A 210 -4.95 -1.57 -5.91
C LYS A 210 -3.61 -2.08 -5.46
N PHE A 211 -3.32 -1.99 -4.17
CA PHE A 211 -2.16 -2.68 -3.60
C PHE A 211 -2.53 -3.39 -2.30
N SER A 212 -1.73 -4.40 -1.96
CA SER A 212 -1.86 -5.14 -0.72
C SER A 212 -0.53 -5.18 0.03
N TYR A 213 -0.63 -5.20 1.35
CA TYR A 213 0.48 -5.30 2.28
C TYR A 213 0.20 -6.48 3.22
N CYS A 214 0.87 -7.60 2.96
CA CYS A 214 0.73 -8.88 3.66
C CYS A 214 2.11 -9.32 4.17
N THR A 215 2.53 -8.79 5.31
CA THR A 215 3.76 -9.23 5.99
C THR A 215 3.47 -10.41 6.91
N ASP A 216 4.42 -10.76 7.79
CA ASP A 216 4.33 -11.71 8.91
C ASP A 216 3.17 -12.70 8.82
N THR A 217 3.33 -13.69 7.96
CA THR A 217 2.35 -14.73 7.69
C THR A 217 3.00 -15.90 6.98
N ILE A 218 2.53 -17.11 7.25
CA ILE A 218 2.65 -18.21 6.27
C ILE A 218 1.65 -18.00 5.11
N PHE A 219 1.80 -18.73 4.01
CA PHE A 219 0.78 -18.81 2.97
C PHE A 219 -0.62 -19.01 3.59
N CYS A 220 -1.53 -18.06 3.34
CA CYS A 220 -2.89 -18.14 3.81
C CYS A 220 -3.87 -17.60 2.77
N ARG A 221 -5.12 -18.07 2.79
CA ARG A 221 -6.10 -17.71 1.77
C ARG A 221 -6.49 -16.23 1.82
N ASN A 222 -6.50 -15.64 3.01
CA ASN A 222 -6.80 -14.21 3.17
C ASN A 222 -5.76 -13.33 2.49
N ALA A 223 -4.48 -13.70 2.48
CA ALA A 223 -3.45 -12.99 1.73
C ALA A 223 -3.74 -13.00 0.22
N VAL A 224 -4.19 -14.15 -0.33
CA VAL A 224 -4.64 -14.26 -1.74
C VAL A 224 -5.84 -13.36 -1.98
N ASP A 225 -6.83 -13.39 -1.10
CA ASP A 225 -8.09 -12.66 -1.26
C ASP A 225 -7.89 -11.14 -1.17
N LEU A 226 -7.07 -10.67 -0.23
CA LEU A 226 -6.63 -9.26 -0.15
C LEU A 226 -5.81 -8.84 -1.37
N SER A 227 -5.12 -9.77 -2.02
CA SER A 227 -4.24 -9.50 -3.16
C SER A 227 -4.95 -9.58 -4.52
N ARG A 228 -6.21 -10.04 -4.58
CA ARG A 228 -6.92 -10.30 -5.86
C ARG A 228 -6.85 -9.11 -6.83
N ALA A 229 -6.32 -9.35 -8.02
CA ALA A 229 -6.13 -8.40 -9.11
C ALA A 229 -5.42 -7.08 -8.69
N ALA A 230 -4.56 -7.14 -7.67
CA ALA A 230 -3.76 -6.01 -7.23
C ALA A 230 -2.71 -5.63 -8.27
N ASP A 231 -2.44 -4.33 -8.42
CA ASP A 231 -1.32 -3.83 -9.21
C ASP A 231 0.01 -4.11 -8.50
N LEU A 232 -0.02 -4.12 -7.17
CA LEU A 232 1.14 -4.43 -6.33
C LEU A 232 0.75 -5.31 -5.13
N VAL A 233 1.50 -6.39 -4.92
CA VAL A 233 1.50 -7.18 -3.69
C VAL A 233 2.83 -6.97 -2.99
N ILE A 234 2.79 -6.49 -1.75
CA ILE A 234 3.96 -6.43 -0.87
C ILE A 234 3.82 -7.60 0.09
N HIS A 235 4.75 -8.55 0.02
CA HIS A 235 4.69 -9.78 0.81
C HIS A 235 6.02 -10.06 1.51
N GLU A 236 5.96 -10.60 2.72
CA GLU A 236 7.17 -11.10 3.37
C GLU A 236 7.77 -12.30 2.62
N ALA A 237 9.10 -12.40 2.65
CA ALA A 237 9.84 -13.59 2.24
C ALA A 237 10.99 -13.78 3.24
N THR A 238 10.62 -14.08 4.49
CA THR A 238 11.59 -14.21 5.57
C THR A 238 12.58 -15.35 5.29
N TYR A 239 12.15 -16.39 4.58
CA TYR A 239 12.95 -17.59 4.32
C TYR A 239 13.05 -17.98 2.84
N ALA A 240 14.07 -18.75 2.50
CA ALA A 240 14.20 -19.49 1.24
C ALA A 240 13.34 -20.77 1.28
N GLU A 241 13.03 -21.37 0.13
CA GLU A 241 12.27 -22.63 0.09
C GLU A 241 13.03 -23.79 0.77
N ALA A 242 14.37 -23.78 0.74
CA ALA A 242 15.18 -24.76 1.48
C ALA A 242 14.96 -24.70 3.01
N ASP A 243 14.52 -23.55 3.54
CA ASP A 243 14.22 -23.30 4.96
C ASP A 243 12.71 -23.43 5.26
N ARG A 244 11.93 -24.12 4.41
CA ARG A 244 10.46 -24.22 4.53
C ARG A 244 9.96 -24.64 5.91
N GLU A 245 10.56 -25.66 6.52
CA GLU A 245 10.12 -26.13 7.85
C GLU A 245 10.30 -25.05 8.94
N LEU A 246 11.35 -24.23 8.81
CA LEU A 246 11.59 -23.10 9.70
C LEU A 246 10.55 -22.00 9.48
N ALA A 247 10.22 -21.69 8.22
CA ALA A 247 9.12 -20.79 7.87
C ALA A 247 7.79 -21.24 8.49
N GLU A 248 7.42 -22.51 8.31
CA GLU A 248 6.18 -23.10 8.84
C GLU A 248 6.11 -23.03 10.37
N ARG A 249 7.20 -23.40 11.05
CA ARG A 249 7.27 -23.33 12.52
C ARG A 249 7.19 -21.91 13.04
N ALA A 250 7.84 -20.96 12.38
CA ALA A 250 7.86 -19.56 12.79
C ALA A 250 6.63 -18.77 12.31
N LYS A 251 5.76 -19.40 11.51
CA LYS A 251 4.60 -18.78 10.84
C LYS A 251 4.99 -17.59 9.95
N HIS A 252 6.04 -17.80 9.16
CA HIS A 252 6.52 -16.89 8.12
C HIS A 252 6.47 -17.58 6.76
N SER A 253 6.72 -16.81 5.70
CA SER A 253 6.67 -17.30 4.32
C SER A 253 8.06 -17.54 3.74
N THR A 254 8.13 -18.54 2.86
CA THR A 254 9.22 -18.64 1.89
C THR A 254 8.98 -17.68 0.72
N ALA A 255 10.02 -17.36 -0.05
CA ALA A 255 9.87 -16.59 -1.29
C ALA A 255 8.91 -17.26 -2.30
N ALA A 256 8.92 -18.60 -2.36
CA ALA A 256 7.99 -19.37 -3.18
C ALA A 256 6.54 -19.26 -2.70
N MET A 257 6.29 -19.25 -1.38
CA MET A 257 4.94 -19.03 -0.84
C MET A 257 4.39 -17.65 -1.20
N ALA A 258 5.20 -16.60 -1.05
CA ALA A 258 4.83 -15.24 -1.46
C ALA A 258 4.50 -15.15 -2.96
N ALA A 259 5.30 -15.80 -3.80
CA ALA A 259 5.07 -15.86 -5.24
C ALA A 259 3.77 -16.59 -5.60
N ARG A 260 3.42 -17.67 -4.89
CA ARG A 260 2.13 -18.36 -5.06
C ARG A 260 0.95 -17.45 -4.71
N VAL A 261 1.05 -16.66 -3.64
CA VAL A 261 0.00 -15.69 -3.29
C VAL A 261 -0.24 -14.71 -4.44
N ALA A 262 0.82 -14.12 -4.98
CA ALA A 262 0.71 -13.17 -6.09
C ALA A 262 0.15 -13.82 -7.36
N ALA A 263 0.60 -15.03 -7.69
CA ALA A 263 0.14 -15.78 -8.85
C ALA A 263 -1.35 -16.16 -8.74
N GLU A 264 -1.78 -16.74 -7.62
CA GLU A 264 -3.19 -17.09 -7.38
C GLU A 264 -4.10 -15.86 -7.36
N ALA A 265 -3.60 -14.75 -6.82
CA ALA A 265 -4.30 -13.49 -6.79
C ALA A 265 -4.41 -12.82 -8.17
N LYS A 266 -3.68 -13.30 -9.19
CA LYS A 266 -3.54 -12.63 -10.49
C LYS A 266 -3.08 -11.17 -10.32
N ALA A 267 -2.12 -10.97 -9.42
CA ALA A 267 -1.50 -9.67 -9.22
C ALA A 267 -0.65 -9.28 -10.44
N GLN A 268 -0.35 -7.99 -10.59
CA GLN A 268 0.55 -7.53 -11.64
C GLN A 268 2.02 -7.61 -11.19
N THR A 269 2.33 -7.17 -9.97
CA THR A 269 3.71 -7.10 -9.45
C THR A 269 3.77 -7.63 -8.02
N LEU A 270 4.85 -8.35 -7.69
CA LEU A 270 5.18 -8.79 -6.33
C LEU A 270 6.47 -8.11 -5.88
N ILE A 271 6.45 -7.47 -4.72
CA ILE A 271 7.66 -7.00 -4.04
C ILE A 271 7.85 -7.81 -2.75
N LEU A 272 8.98 -8.50 -2.67
CA LEU A 272 9.39 -9.24 -1.48
C LEU A 272 10.05 -8.29 -0.48
N THR A 273 9.75 -8.46 0.80
CA THR A 273 10.35 -7.69 1.91
C THR A 273 10.51 -8.58 3.14
N HIS A 274 10.88 -7.99 4.28
CA HIS A 274 10.96 -8.64 5.58
C HIS A 274 11.92 -9.85 5.56
N PHE A 275 13.13 -9.62 5.06
CA PHE A 275 14.12 -10.67 4.86
C PHE A 275 14.81 -11.05 6.16
N SER A 276 15.07 -12.34 6.37
CA SER A 276 15.90 -12.76 7.50
C SER A 276 17.31 -12.18 7.40
N PRO A 277 17.87 -11.63 8.48
CA PRO A 277 19.27 -11.15 8.54
C PRO A 277 20.32 -12.21 8.19
N ARG A 278 19.94 -13.49 8.11
CA ARG A 278 20.83 -14.62 7.75
C ARG A 278 21.31 -14.56 6.30
N TYR A 279 20.55 -13.93 5.40
CA TYR A 279 20.89 -13.86 3.99
C TYR A 279 21.84 -12.69 3.74
N THR A 280 23.13 -12.99 3.73
CA THR A 280 24.21 -12.05 3.42
C THR A 280 24.72 -12.28 2.01
N SER A 281 25.46 -11.33 1.45
CA SER A 281 26.08 -11.46 0.12
C SER A 281 27.16 -12.55 0.02
N GLU A 282 27.67 -13.02 1.16
CA GLU A 282 28.70 -14.06 1.26
C GLU A 282 28.12 -15.40 1.78
N GLY A 283 26.81 -15.45 2.04
CA GLY A 283 26.13 -16.62 2.53
C GLY A 283 25.93 -17.69 1.45
N PRO A 284 25.65 -18.94 1.85
CA PRO A 284 25.35 -20.03 0.91
C PRO A 284 24.04 -19.83 0.16
N ILE A 285 23.13 -19.04 0.73
CA ILE A 285 21.88 -18.57 0.11
C ILE A 285 21.85 -17.06 0.28
N THR A 286 21.58 -16.37 -0.81
CA THR A 286 21.51 -14.92 -0.93
C THR A 286 20.07 -14.47 -1.21
N LEU A 287 19.79 -13.17 -1.11
CA LEU A 287 18.47 -12.64 -1.47
C LEU A 287 18.14 -12.84 -2.96
N GLU A 288 19.16 -12.92 -3.80
CA GLU A 288 19.06 -13.15 -5.22
C GLU A 288 18.60 -14.58 -5.53
N ASP A 289 18.93 -15.55 -4.66
CA ASP A 289 18.37 -16.90 -4.70
C ASP A 289 16.87 -16.88 -4.35
N LEU A 290 16.47 -16.16 -3.29
CA LEU A 290 15.04 -15.94 -2.95
C LEU A 290 14.29 -15.29 -4.13
N LEU A 291 14.90 -14.33 -4.81
CA LEU A 291 14.33 -13.70 -6.00
C LEU A 291 14.16 -14.69 -7.14
N ALA A 292 15.15 -15.57 -7.36
CA ALA A 292 15.07 -16.60 -8.40
C ALA A 292 13.95 -17.61 -8.09
N GLU A 293 13.84 -18.06 -6.84
CA GLU A 293 12.74 -18.94 -6.38
C GLU A 293 11.37 -18.32 -6.66
N ALA A 294 11.19 -17.05 -6.28
CA ALA A 294 9.93 -16.36 -6.50
C ALA A 294 9.63 -16.14 -8.00
N ARG A 295 10.62 -15.74 -8.80
CA ARG A 295 10.47 -15.51 -10.25
C ARG A 295 10.16 -16.76 -11.05
N ALA A 296 10.57 -17.94 -10.56
CA ALA A 296 10.20 -19.21 -11.17
C ALA A 296 8.68 -19.47 -11.12
N ILE A 297 7.98 -18.88 -10.14
CA ILE A 297 6.52 -19.00 -9.97
C ILE A 297 5.79 -17.75 -10.49
N PHE A 298 6.33 -16.56 -10.21
CA PHE A 298 5.75 -15.28 -10.58
C PHE A 298 6.85 -14.36 -11.15
N PRO A 299 7.02 -14.28 -12.48
CA PRO A 299 8.18 -13.59 -13.08
C PRO A 299 8.33 -12.11 -12.73
N ASN A 300 7.21 -11.39 -12.51
CA ASN A 300 7.25 -9.96 -12.17
C ASN A 300 7.46 -9.73 -10.66
N THR A 301 8.58 -10.23 -10.14
CA THR A 301 8.99 -10.09 -8.75
C THR A 301 10.22 -9.20 -8.59
N ILE A 302 10.22 -8.39 -7.53
CA ILE A 302 11.31 -7.47 -7.17
C ILE A 302 11.67 -7.66 -5.68
N LEU A 303 12.94 -7.53 -5.34
CA LEU A 303 13.39 -7.45 -3.95
C LEU A 303 13.31 -6.01 -3.45
N ALA A 304 12.61 -5.77 -2.34
CA ALA A 304 12.66 -4.48 -1.67
C ALA A 304 14.06 -4.18 -1.15
N ARG A 305 14.39 -2.89 -1.10
CA ARG A 305 15.59 -2.35 -0.43
C ARG A 305 15.18 -1.11 0.33
N ASP A 306 15.87 -0.83 1.43
CA ASP A 306 15.64 0.41 2.16
C ASP A 306 15.81 1.62 1.25
N ARG A 307 14.84 2.53 1.32
CA ARG A 307 14.65 3.73 0.50
C ARG A 307 14.34 3.49 -0.98
N MET A 308 14.12 2.24 -1.39
CA MET A 308 13.57 1.95 -2.71
C MET A 308 12.16 2.55 -2.81
N THR A 309 11.89 3.26 -3.91
CA THR A 309 10.54 3.72 -4.27
C THR A 309 10.05 2.93 -5.48
N TYR A 310 8.81 2.45 -5.41
CA TYR A 310 8.08 1.84 -6.50
C TYR A 310 6.86 2.68 -6.87
N GLU A 311 6.65 2.91 -8.16
CA GLU A 311 5.50 3.66 -8.67
C GLU A 311 4.43 2.69 -9.16
N ILE A 312 3.19 2.89 -8.69
CA ILE A 312 2.01 2.22 -9.25
C ILE A 312 1.36 3.21 -10.24
N PRO A 313 1.66 3.09 -11.54
CA PRO A 313 1.12 3.98 -12.55
C PRO A 313 -0.39 3.77 -12.67
N ARG A 314 -1.09 4.79 -13.17
CA ARG A 314 -2.50 4.63 -13.50
C ARG A 314 -2.60 3.73 -14.74
N ARG A 315 -3.54 2.78 -14.72
CA ARG A 315 -3.84 1.98 -15.92
C ARG A 315 -4.32 2.92 -17.02
N SER A 316 -3.72 2.85 -18.20
CA SER A 316 -4.21 3.58 -19.37
C SER A 316 -5.64 3.11 -19.69
N PRO A 317 -6.55 4.02 -20.08
CA PRO A 317 -7.85 3.60 -20.56
C PRO A 317 -7.65 2.66 -21.75
N ALA A 318 -8.42 1.56 -21.82
CA ALA A 318 -8.47 0.76 -23.04
C ALA A 318 -8.87 1.69 -24.20
N PRO A 319 -8.24 1.58 -25.38
CA PRO A 319 -8.66 2.37 -26.53
C PRO A 319 -10.15 2.14 -26.79
N LEU A 320 -10.86 3.21 -27.15
CA LEU A 320 -12.28 3.13 -27.52
C LEU A 320 -12.42 2.05 -28.61
N PRO A 321 -13.45 1.18 -28.54
CA PRO A 321 -13.71 0.24 -29.62
C PRO A 321 -13.88 1.05 -30.90
N VAL A 322 -12.99 0.82 -31.86
CA VAL A 322 -13.12 1.37 -33.21
C VAL A 322 -14.41 0.77 -33.75
N GLY A 323 -15.41 1.62 -34.00
CA GLY A 323 -16.69 1.20 -34.51
C GLY A 323 -16.51 0.38 -35.79
N VAL A 324 -17.20 -0.76 -35.85
CA VAL A 324 -17.39 -1.56 -37.07
C VAL A 324 -18.51 -0.93 -37.89
#